data_AF-A0A9Q5QX33-F1
#
_entry.id   AF-A0A9Q5QX33-F1
#
_cell.length_a   1.000
_cell.length_b   1.000
_cell.length_c   1.000
_cell.angle_alpha   90.00
_cell.angle_beta   90.00
_cell.angle_gamma   90.00
#
_symmetry.space_group_name_H-M   'P 1'
#
loop_
_entity.id
_entity.type
_entity.pdbx_description
1 polymer ?
#
loop_
_entity_poly.entity_id
_entity_poly.type
_entity_poly.pdbx_seq_one_letter_code
_entity_poly.pdbx_strand_id
1 'polypeptide(L)'
;MKCLFELSNKEAKDYFLKGSSYFNSNMPKYIKFDTILYNISSLLDGKYYRQNGRDLFEHLPSGLSDVNYNFATNKDGRFAWRPLELIHPAIYVSLVNLICEDSNMVLQKKLDNP
;
A
#
# COMPACT_ATOMS: atom_id res chain seq x y z
N MET A 1 3.24 -19.52 -12.54
CA MET A 1 2.96 -18.25 -11.85
C MET A 1 1.50 -18.28 -11.46
N LYS A 2 1.16 -18.04 -10.19
CA LYS A 2 -0.23 -17.91 -9.76
C LYS A 2 -0.73 -16.50 -10.08
N CYS A 3 -1.98 -16.37 -10.52
CA CYS A 3 -2.62 -15.08 -10.66
C CYS A 3 -3.04 -14.53 -9.29
N LEU A 4 -3.13 -13.21 -9.16
CA LEU A 4 -3.46 -12.54 -7.89
C LEU A 4 -4.80 -12.99 -7.30
N PHE A 5 -5.77 -13.35 -8.16
CA PHE A 5 -7.10 -13.84 -7.73
C PHE A 5 -7.08 -15.29 -7.22
N GLU A 6 -6.03 -16.05 -7.50
CA GLU A 6 -5.86 -17.43 -7.04
C GLU A 6 -5.18 -17.51 -5.67
N LEU A 7 -4.72 -16.37 -5.14
CA LEU A 7 -4.08 -16.29 -3.84
C LEU A 7 -5.12 -16.27 -2.73
N SER A 8 -4.82 -16.94 -1.62
CA SER A 8 -5.53 -16.72 -0.36
C SER A 8 -5.33 -15.28 0.13
N ASN A 9 -6.20 -14.80 1.02
CA ASN A 9 -6.07 -13.47 1.62
C ASN A 9 -4.70 -13.21 2.25
N LYS A 10 -4.17 -14.22 2.93
CA LYS A 10 -2.83 -14.15 3.53
C LYS A 10 -1.74 -14.05 2.46
N GLU A 11 -1.77 -14.91 1.45
CA GLU A 11 -0.79 -14.86 0.34
C GLU A 11 -0.86 -13.53 -0.42
N ALA A 12 -2.06 -13.00 -0.66
CA ALA A 12 -2.26 -11.70 -1.31
C ALA A 12 -1.71 -10.56 -0.46
N LYS A 13 -1.98 -10.56 0.85
CA LYS A 13 -1.43 -9.58 1.79
C LYS A 13 0.10 -9.61 1.79
N ASP A 14 0.69 -10.79 1.93
CA ASP A 14 2.15 -10.96 1.91
C ASP A 14 2.75 -10.51 0.57
N TYR A 15 2.02 -10.69 -0.54
CA TYR A 15 2.42 -10.19 -1.85
C TYR A 15 2.39 -8.67 -1.94
N PHE A 16 1.33 -8.02 -1.45
CA PHE A 16 1.20 -6.56 -1.48
C PHE A 16 2.17 -5.85 -0.52
N LEU A 17 2.58 -6.50 0.57
CA LEU A 17 3.54 -5.94 1.53
C LEU A 17 5.00 -5.97 1.04
N LYS A 18 5.28 -6.54 -0.14
CA LYS A 18 6.61 -6.46 -0.76
C LYS A 18 6.89 -5.02 -1.19
N GLY A 19 8.12 -4.55 -0.96
CA GLY A 19 8.54 -3.21 -1.38
C GLY A 19 8.37 -2.99 -2.88
N SER A 20 8.57 -4.04 -3.69
CA SER A 20 8.34 -4.01 -5.14
C SER A 20 6.87 -3.92 -5.56
N SER A 21 5.94 -4.35 -4.71
CA SER A 21 4.50 -4.19 -4.94
C SER A 21 4.03 -2.78 -4.59
N TYR A 22 4.62 -2.19 -3.54
CA TYR A 22 4.37 -0.81 -3.14
C TYR A 22 4.95 0.21 -4.13
N PHE A 23 6.19 -0.02 -4.62
CA PHE A 23 6.79 0.81 -5.65
C PHE A 23 7.75 -0.01 -6.54
N ASN A 24 7.54 0.05 -7.86
CA ASN A 24 8.24 -0.80 -8.82
C ASN A 24 9.18 -0.06 -9.79
N SER A 25 9.38 1.24 -9.62
CA SER A 25 10.31 2.01 -10.47
C SER A 25 11.75 1.97 -9.95
N ASN A 26 12.67 2.49 -10.75
CA ASN A 26 14.09 2.54 -10.41
C ASN A 26 14.36 3.50 -9.24
N MET A 27 14.43 2.94 -8.02
CA MET A 27 14.98 3.63 -6.86
C MET A 27 16.46 3.31 -6.66
N PRO A 28 17.22 4.21 -6.02
CA PRO A 28 18.55 3.88 -5.54
C PRO A 28 18.52 2.65 -4.62
N LYS A 29 19.52 1.77 -4.75
CA LYS A 29 19.60 0.47 -4.04
C LYS A 29 19.54 0.57 -2.51
N TYR A 30 19.82 1.74 -1.95
CA TYR A 30 19.76 2.01 -0.52
C TYR A 30 18.34 2.34 -0.02
N ILE A 31 17.40 2.65 -0.92
CA ILE A 31 15.99 2.82 -0.56
C ILE A 31 15.29 1.48 -0.71
N LYS A 32 14.82 0.93 0.42
CA LYS A 32 14.02 -0.29 0.47
C LYS A 32 12.77 -0.04 1.30
N PHE A 33 11.61 -0.35 0.73
CA PHE A 33 10.33 -0.15 1.40
C PHE A 33 9.89 -1.36 2.24
N ASP A 34 10.51 -2.53 2.06
CA ASP A 34 10.13 -3.76 2.75
C ASP A 34 10.15 -3.61 4.28
N THR A 35 11.21 -2.99 4.83
CA THR A 35 11.34 -2.82 6.29
C THR A 35 10.28 -1.88 6.86
N ILE A 36 9.99 -0.75 6.18
CA ILE A 36 9.00 0.20 6.68
C ILE A 36 7.58 -0.38 6.56
N LEU A 37 7.27 -1.08 5.47
CA LEU A 37 5.98 -1.74 5.28
C LEU A 37 5.76 -2.84 6.32
N TYR A 38 6.78 -3.65 6.61
CA TYR A 38 6.72 -4.66 7.66
C TYR A 38 6.45 -4.05 9.04
N ASN A 39 7.23 -3.03 9.43
CA ASN A 39 7.08 -2.37 10.72
C ASN A 39 5.67 -1.77 10.88
N ILE A 40 5.16 -1.12 9.83
CA ILE A 40 3.81 -0.55 9.82
C ILE A 40 2.74 -1.64 9.87
N SER A 41 2.91 -2.73 9.13
CA SER A 41 1.99 -3.88 9.18
C SER A 41 1.91 -4.46 10.58
N SER A 42 3.04 -4.59 11.28
CA SER A 42 3.09 -5.04 12.67
C SER A 42 2.44 -4.04 13.63
N LEU A 43 2.63 -2.73 13.41
CA LEU A 43 2.02 -1.68 14.25
C LEU A 43 0.50 -1.60 14.06
N LEU A 44 0.02 -1.73 12.83
CA LEU A 44 -1.42 -1.70 12.52
C LEU A 44 -2.11 -3.00 12.92
N ASP A 45 -1.40 -4.13 12.99
CA ASP A 45 -1.91 -5.42 13.43
C ASP A 45 -3.23 -5.83 12.73
N GLY A 46 -3.24 -5.69 11.39
CA GLY A 46 -4.42 -5.99 10.57
C GLY A 46 -5.55 -4.94 10.62
N LYS A 47 -5.43 -3.91 11.45
CA LYS A 47 -6.40 -2.80 11.50
C LYS A 47 -6.19 -1.82 10.35
N TYR A 48 -7.21 -1.02 10.08
CA TYR A 48 -7.21 0.00 9.03
C TYR A 48 -8.02 1.23 9.48
N TYR A 49 -7.80 2.39 8.84
CA TYR A 49 -8.24 3.69 9.39
C TYR A 49 -9.73 3.79 9.73
N ARG A 50 -10.59 3.22 8.89
CA ARG A 50 -12.04 3.19 9.10
C ARG A 50 -12.56 1.77 9.07
N GLN A 51 -12.94 1.21 10.22
CA GLN A 51 -13.43 -0.16 10.36
C GLN A 51 -14.87 -0.14 10.90
N ASN A 52 -15.76 -0.92 10.26
CA ASN A 52 -17.18 -1.01 10.66
C ASN A 52 -17.88 0.37 10.82
N GLY A 53 -17.55 1.32 9.95
CA GLY A 53 -18.12 2.67 9.97
C GLY A 53 -17.60 3.58 11.08
N ARG A 54 -16.54 3.18 11.80
CA ARG A 54 -15.89 4.00 12.83
C ARG A 54 -14.43 4.28 12.50
N ASP A 55 -13.98 5.46 12.87
CA ASP A 55 -12.58 5.86 12.73
C ASP A 55 -11.80 5.26 13.91
N LEU A 56 -10.76 4.48 13.61
CA LEU A 56 -9.95 3.80 14.64
C LEU A 56 -8.80 4.67 15.18
N PHE A 57 -8.49 5.76 14.50
CA PHE A 57 -7.42 6.68 14.85
C PHE A 57 -8.01 8.08 15.08
N GLU A 58 -7.42 8.81 16.02
CA GLU A 58 -7.87 10.16 16.41
C GLU A 58 -7.88 11.14 15.23
N HIS A 59 -6.92 10.99 14.32
CA HIS A 59 -6.82 11.81 13.12
C HIS A 59 -6.86 10.92 11.88
N LEU A 60 -7.83 11.19 11.01
CA LEU A 60 -7.90 10.58 9.70
C LEU A 60 -6.97 11.30 8.71
N PRO A 61 -6.30 10.56 7.81
CA PRO A 61 -5.49 11.16 6.74
C PRO A 61 -6.26 12.16 5.87
N SER A 62 -7.59 12.03 5.74
CA SER A 62 -8.42 12.93 4.94
C SER A 62 -8.49 14.37 5.47
N GLY A 63 -8.15 14.59 6.74
CA GLY A 63 -8.09 15.92 7.35
C GLY A 63 -6.72 16.57 7.32
N LEU A 64 -5.72 15.93 6.71
CA LEU A 64 -4.33 16.38 6.69
C LEU A 64 -3.90 16.73 5.26
N SER A 65 -3.10 17.77 5.10
CA SER A 65 -2.41 18.07 3.84
C SER A 65 -1.05 17.34 3.79
N ASP A 66 -0.51 17.17 2.58
CA ASP A 66 0.86 16.68 2.34
C ASP A 66 1.20 15.34 3.01
N VAL A 67 0.21 14.44 3.08
CA VAL A 67 0.38 13.14 3.77
C VAL A 67 1.27 12.18 2.98
N ASN A 68 1.25 12.26 1.66
CA ASN A 68 2.02 11.38 0.78
C ASN A 68 3.51 11.75 0.76
N TYR A 69 4.35 10.78 0.39
CA TYR A 69 5.76 11.02 0.23
C TYR A 69 6.05 11.64 -1.14
N ASN A 70 6.68 12.81 -1.13
CA ASN A 70 7.10 13.51 -2.33
C ASN A 70 8.59 13.31 -2.59
N PHE A 71 8.91 12.78 -3.77
CA PHE A 71 10.27 12.58 -4.25
C PHE A 71 10.50 13.42 -5.52
N ALA A 72 11.75 13.81 -5.76
CA ALA A 72 12.17 14.35 -7.05
C ALA A 72 13.03 13.30 -7.75
N THR A 73 12.68 12.98 -8.99
CA THR A 73 13.42 12.01 -9.81
C THR A 73 13.98 12.71 -11.06
N ASN A 74 15.17 12.32 -11.52
CA ASN A 74 15.74 12.89 -12.74
C ASN A 74 15.02 12.33 -13.98
N LYS A 75 14.72 13.21 -14.95
CA LYS A 75 14.15 12.90 -16.27
C LYS A 75 15.24 13.04 -17.32
N ASP A 76 15.80 11.91 -17.77
CA ASP A 76 16.48 11.72 -19.06
C ASP A 76 17.53 12.78 -19.53
N GLY A 77 18.03 13.66 -18.64
CA GLY A 77 18.95 14.75 -18.98
C GLY A 77 19.36 15.61 -17.79
N ARG A 78 20.42 16.42 -17.97
CA ARG A 78 21.13 17.17 -16.91
C ARG A 78 20.30 18.19 -16.11
N PHE A 79 19.10 18.56 -16.55
CA PHE A 79 18.31 19.65 -15.96
C PHE A 79 16.80 19.39 -15.83
N ALA A 80 16.34 18.15 -16.01
CA ALA A 80 14.91 17.84 -15.88
C ALA A 80 14.64 16.94 -14.67
N TRP A 81 13.68 17.36 -13.85
CA TRP A 81 13.20 16.66 -12.67
C TRP A 81 11.70 16.38 -12.86
N ARG A 82 11.25 15.19 -12.43
CA ARG A 82 9.85 14.80 -12.34
C ARG A 82 9.50 14.61 -10.87
N PRO A 83 8.49 15.32 -10.34
CA PRO A 83 7.95 15.00 -9.03
C PRO A 83 7.32 13.60 -9.09
N LEU A 84 7.55 12.83 -8.05
CA LEU A 84 6.97 11.52 -7.82
C LEU A 84 6.30 11.55 -6.46
N GLU A 85 5.00 11.32 -6.44
CA GLU A 85 4.22 11.23 -5.20
C GLU A 85 3.88 9.77 -4.94
N LEU A 86 4.26 9.27 -3.76
CA LEU A 86 3.93 7.91 -3.30
C LEU A 86 2.93 8.00 -2.15
N ILE A 87 1.90 7.17 -2.22
CA ILE A 87 0.94 7.00 -1.13
C ILE A 87 1.66 6.74 0.19
N HIS A 88 1.30 7.42 1.27
CA HIS A 88 1.96 7.20 2.56
C HIS A 88 1.92 5.71 2.97
N PRO A 89 3.04 5.08 3.39
CA PRO A 89 3.09 3.66 3.71
C PRO A 89 2.03 3.18 4.72
N ALA A 90 1.69 4.01 5.71
CA ALA A 90 0.62 3.69 6.67
C ALA A 90 -0.76 3.60 6.02
N ILE A 91 -1.05 4.49 5.07
CA ILE A 91 -2.31 4.46 4.31
C ILE A 91 -2.32 3.25 3.38
N TYR A 92 -1.20 2.97 2.72
CA TYR A 92 -1.06 1.80 1.86
C TYR A 92 -1.31 0.50 2.64
N VAL A 93 -0.65 0.30 3.78
CA VAL A 93 -0.84 -0.92 4.59
C VAL A 93 -2.26 -1.00 5.14
N SER A 94 -2.85 0.13 5.54
CA SER A 94 -4.28 0.20 5.91
C SER A 94 -5.18 -0.26 4.75
N LEU A 95 -4.90 0.14 3.52
CA LEU A 95 -5.65 -0.30 2.35
C LEU A 95 -5.46 -1.79 2.10
N VAL A 96 -4.22 -2.30 2.19
CA VAL A 96 -3.91 -3.73 2.05
C VAL A 96 -4.68 -4.56 3.08
N ASN A 97 -4.71 -4.12 4.35
CA ASN A 97 -5.48 -4.79 5.39
C ASN A 97 -6.97 -4.84 5.07
N LEU A 98 -7.53 -3.74 4.56
CA LEU A 98 -8.95 -3.66 4.17
C LEU A 98 -9.29 -4.62 3.01
N ILE A 99 -8.51 -4.61 1.92
CA ILE A 99 -8.83 -5.40 0.72
C ILE A 99 -8.53 -6.89 0.89
N CYS A 100 -7.65 -7.25 1.83
CA CYS A 100 -7.31 -8.64 2.16
C CYS A 100 -8.04 -9.15 3.41
N GLU A 101 -9.03 -8.42 3.92
CA GLU A 101 -9.94 -8.91 4.96
C GLU A 101 -10.95 -9.90 4.34
N ASP A 102 -11.25 -10.99 5.04
CA ASP A 102 -12.11 -12.08 4.52
C ASP A 102 -13.49 -11.59 4.05
N SER A 103 -14.07 -10.61 4.75
CA SER A 103 -15.35 -10.00 4.41
C SER A 103 -15.32 -9.13 3.15
N ASN A 104 -14.15 -8.60 2.80
CA ASN A 104 -13.95 -7.51 1.84
C ASN A 104 -13.13 -7.90 0.62
N MET A 105 -12.82 -9.19 0.43
CA MET A 105 -11.98 -9.65 -0.67
C MET A 105 -12.62 -9.40 -2.05
N VAL A 106 -12.39 -8.21 -2.60
CA VAL A 106 -12.93 -7.75 -3.89
C VAL A 106 -12.37 -8.59 -5.05
N LEU A 107 -11.17 -9.14 -4.87
CA LEU A 107 -10.45 -9.89 -5.91
C LEU A 107 -11.11 -11.23 -6.24
N GLN A 108 -11.71 -11.92 -5.26
CA GLN A 108 -12.44 -13.17 -5.50
C GLN A 108 -13.90 -12.92 -5.91
N LYS A 109 -14.58 -11.95 -5.28
CA LYS A 109 -16.01 -11.65 -5.55
C LYS A 109 -16.31 -11.23 -6.99
N LYS A 110 -15.34 -10.72 -7.75
CA LYS A 110 -15.51 -10.39 -9.19
C LYS A 110 -15.54 -11.61 -10.11
N LEU A 111 -15.09 -12.78 -9.67
CA LEU A 111 -15.18 -14.03 -10.45
C LEU A 111 -16.50 -14.76 -10.21
N ASP A 112 -17.11 -14.57 -9.03
CA ASP A 112 -18.38 -15.21 -8.67
C ASP A 112 -19.62 -14.49 -9.26
N ASN A 113 -19.42 -13.34 -9.91
CA ASN A 113 -20.46 -12.60 -10.63
C ASN A 113 -19.93 -12.19 -12.03
N PRO A 114 -20.06 -13.06 -13.05
CA PRO A 114 -19.67 -12.76 -14.43
C PRO A 114 -20.54 -11.69 -15.09
#